data_AF-A0A3C1NYW8-F1
#
_entry.id   AF-A0A3C1NYW8-F1
#
_cell.length_a   1.000
_cell.length_b   1.000
_cell.length_c   1.000
_cell.angle_alpha   90.00
_cell.angle_beta   90.00
_cell.angle_gamma   90.00
#
_symmetry.space_group_name_H-M   'P 1'
#
loop_
_entity.id
_entity.type
_entity.pdbx_description
1 polymer ?
#
loop_
_entity_poly.entity_id
_entity_poly.type
_entity_poly.pdbx_seq_one_letter_code
_entity_poly.pdbx_strand_id
1 'polypeptide(L)' 'PGPLTLVLARSDRAGDFVTGGQATVAVRVSAHPEFRRVLDELAVLVDDPAVGVAAPSANRFGRVSP' A
#
# COMPACT_ATOMS: atom_id res chain seq x y z
N PRO A 1 -9.98 5.70 7.25
CA PRO A 1 -9.96 4.30 6.73
C PRO A 1 -11.18 4.05 5.84
N GLY A 2 -11.03 3.44 4.66
CA GLY A 2 -12.15 3.21 3.74
C GLY A 2 -11.71 2.82 2.33
N PRO A 3 -12.67 2.79 1.36
CA PRO A 3 -12.42 2.44 -0.04
C PRO A 3 -11.95 3.64 -0.88
N LEU A 4 -11.30 4.63 -0.27
CA LEU A 4 -10.78 5.80 -0.97
C LEU A 4 -9.25 5.67 -1.15
N THR A 5 -8.79 5.91 -2.37
CA THR A 5 -7.37 6.01 -2.72
C THR A 5 -7.08 7.43 -3.17
N LEU A 6 -6.02 8.04 -2.63
CA LEU A 6 -5.54 9.37 -3.00
C LEU A 6 -4.26 9.23 -3.82
N VAL A 7 -4.13 10.01 -4.88
CA VAL A 7 -2.88 10.15 -5.64
C VAL A 7 -2.17 11.41 -5.15
N LEU A 8 -0.94 11.25 -4.67
CA LEU A 8 -0.15 12.29 -4.02
C LEU A 8 1.24 12.38 -4.64
N ALA A 9 1.96 13.48 -4.45
CA ALA A 9 3.38 13.55 -4.78
C ALA A 9 4.15 12.48 -3.97
N ARG A 10 5.04 11.73 -4.63
CA ARG A 10 5.82 10.70 -3.95
C ARG A 10 6.95 11.30 -3.13
N SER A 11 7.38 10.57 -2.10
CA SER A 11 8.68 10.77 -1.45
C SER A 11 9.63 9.64 -1.83
N ASP A 12 10.89 9.74 -1.42
CA ASP A 12 11.92 8.70 -1.67
C ASP A 12 11.57 7.33 -1.03
N ARG A 13 10.61 7.30 -0.10
CA ARG A 13 10.07 6.05 0.47
C ARG A 13 9.30 5.22 -0.56
N ALA A 14 8.74 5.87 -1.59
CA ALA A 14 8.04 5.20 -2.69
C ALA A 14 8.98 5.12 -3.91
N GLY A 15 9.82 4.09 -3.91
CA GLY A 15 10.74 3.81 -5.01
C GLY A 15 10.04 3.44 -6.32
N ASP A 16 10.80 3.39 -7.40
CA ASP A 16 10.26 3.18 -8.75
C ASP A 16 9.58 1.80 -8.91
N PHE A 17 9.96 0.81 -8.09
CA PHE A 17 9.31 -0.50 -8.05
C PHE A 17 7.85 -0.43 -7.53
N VAL A 18 7.47 0.65 -6.83
CA VAL A 18 6.09 0.92 -6.39
C VAL A 18 5.37 1.85 -7.37
N THR A 19 6.05 2.90 -7.84
CA THR A 19 5.42 3.97 -8.64
C THR A 19 5.46 3.73 -10.14
N GLY A 20 6.22 2.74 -10.62
CA GLY A 20 6.47 2.55 -12.06
C GLY A 20 7.22 3.73 -12.69
N GLY A 21 8.09 4.40 -11.92
CA GLY A 21 8.85 5.58 -12.36
C GLY A 21 8.07 6.90 -12.37
N GLN A 22 6.83 6.91 -11.87
CA GLN A 22 6.01 8.12 -11.81
C GLN A 22 6.45 9.06 -10.67
N ALA A 23 6.14 10.34 -10.79
CA ALA A 23 6.38 11.35 -9.75
C ALA A 23 5.34 11.33 -8.60
N THR A 24 4.32 10.48 -8.71
CA THR A 24 3.22 10.37 -7.75
C THR A 24 3.08 8.95 -7.22
N VAL A 25 2.40 8.81 -6.08
CA VAL A 25 2.07 7.54 -5.44
C VAL A 25 0.60 7.51 -5.04
N ALA A 26 -0.05 6.35 -5.23
CA ALA A 26 -1.41 6.11 -4.79
C ALA A 26 -1.41 5.51 -3.38
N VAL A 27 -2.09 6.17 -2.44
CA VAL A 27 -2.13 5.78 -1.02
C VAL A 27 -3.58 5.55 -0.59
N ARG A 28 -3.82 4.47 0.14
CA ARG A 28 -5.12 4.13 0.74
C ARG A 28 -4.91 3.66 2.17
N VAL A 29 -5.85 4.02 3.04
CA VAL A 29 -5.97 3.46 4.38
C VAL A 29 -7.15 2.48 4.41
N SER A 30 -6.88 1.18 4.41
CA SER A 30 -7.92 0.14 4.45
C SER A 30 -8.72 0.21 5.76
N ALA A 31 -10.03 0.02 5.69
CA ALA A 31 -10.89 -0.14 6.86
C ALA A 31 -10.99 -1.61 7.33
N HIS A 32 -10.24 -2.54 6.72
CA HIS A 32 -10.30 -3.95 7.06
C HIS A 32 -9.51 -4.24 8.35
N PRO A 33 -10.13 -4.85 9.39
CA PRO A 33 -9.48 -5.07 10.68
C PRO A 33 -8.25 -5.97 10.58
N GLU A 34 -8.31 -7.05 9.79
CA GLU A 34 -7.15 -7.92 9.62
C GLU A 34 -5.99 -7.24 8.90
N PHE A 35 -6.26 -6.36 7.92
CA PHE A 35 -5.19 -5.62 7.26
C PHE A 35 -4.55 -4.63 8.24
N ARG A 36 -5.33 -4.08 9.18
CA ARG A 36 -4.79 -3.23 10.23
C ARG A 36 -3.86 -4.02 11.16
N ARG A 37 -4.25 -5.23 11.59
CA ARG A 37 -3.38 -6.11 12.39
C ARG A 37 -2.08 -6.44 11.68
N VAL A 38 -2.15 -6.77 10.37
CA VAL A 38 -0.94 -7.03 9.57
C VAL A 38 0.00 -5.83 9.57
N LEU A 39 -0.53 -4.61 9.39
CA LEU A 39 0.29 -3.40 9.42
C LEU A 39 0.87 -3.12 10.81
N ASP A 40 0.10 -3.35 11.88
CA ASP A 40 0.56 -3.14 13.25
C ASP A 40 1.70 -4.13 13.60
N GLU A 41 1.57 -5.41 13.24
CA GLU A 41 2.63 -6.41 13.41
C GLU A 41 3.86 -6.10 12.54
N LEU A 42 3.64 -5.70 11.28
CA LEU A 42 4.73 -5.34 10.37
C LEU A 42 5.52 -4.14 10.91
N ALA A 43 4.83 -3.13 11.44
CA ALA A 43 5.47 -1.95 12.02
C ALA A 43 6.42 -2.30 13.17
N VAL A 44 6.04 -3.28 14.01
CA VAL A 44 6.92 -3.82 15.06
C VAL A 44 8.10 -4.58 14.48
N LEU A 45 7.87 -5.45 13.49
CA LEU A 45 8.91 -6.28 12.89
C LEU A 45 9.99 -5.48 12.16
N VAL A 46 9.61 -4.36 11.53
CA VAL A 46 10.55 -3.51 10.77
C VAL A 46 10.99 -2.26 11.53
N ASP A 47 10.54 -2.08 12.77
CA ASP A 47 10.77 -0.88 13.60
C ASP A 47 10.45 0.43 12.86
N ASP A 48 9.33 0.46 12.13
CA ASP A 48 8.87 1.62 11.36
C ASP A 48 7.33 1.77 11.47
N PRO A 49 6.84 2.74 12.27
CA PRO A 49 5.40 2.96 12.44
C PRO A 49 4.69 3.49 11.19
N ALA A 50 5.46 3.93 10.18
CA ALA A 50 4.98 4.41 8.89
C ALA A 50 5.23 3.40 7.75
N VAL A 51 5.44 2.12 8.09
CA VAL A 51 5.52 1.05 7.09
C VAL A 51 4.20 0.93 6.31
N GLY A 52 4.32 0.63 5.03
CA GLY A 52 3.19 0.40 4.14
C GLY A 52 3.40 -0.86 3.30
N VAL A 53 2.32 -1.33 2.70
CA VAL A 53 2.34 -2.50 1.80
C VAL A 53 1.85 -2.07 0.42
N ALA A 54 2.69 -2.26 -0.60
CA ALA A 54 2.26 -2.16 -1.98
C ALA A 54 1.42 -3.40 -2.32
N ALA A 55 0.12 -3.22 -2.53
CA ALA A 55 -0.83 -4.31 -2.71
C ALA A 55 -1.75 -4.05 -3.92
N PRO A 56 -1.45 -4.63 -5.10
CA PRO A 56 -2.41 -4.69 -6.19
C PRO A 56 -3.53 -5.70 -5.87
N SER A 57 -4.51 -5.85 -6.78
CA SER A 57 -5.50 -6.91 -6.65
C SER A 57 -4.83 -8.28 -6.70
N ALA A 58 -5.24 -9.20 -5.83
CA ALA A 58 -4.58 -10.49 -5.60
C ALA A 58 -4.95 -11.55 -6.66
N ASN A 59 -5.14 -11.15 -7.91
CA ASN A 59 -5.37 -12.03 -9.06
C ASN A 59 -4.12 -12.16 -9.93
N ARG A 60 -4.07 -13.23 -10.73
CA ARG A 60 -3.14 -13.30 -11.86
C ARG A 60 -3.50 -12.22 -12.88
N PHE A 61 -2.49 -11.64 -13.52
CA PHE A 61 -2.68 -10.65 -14.58
C PHE A 61 -3.65 -11.15 -15.65
N GLY A 62 -4.58 -10.30 -16.08
CA GLY A 62 -5.63 -10.61 -17.04
C GLY A 62 -6.85 -11.36 -16.48
N ARG A 63 -6.88 -11.70 -15.18
CA ARG A 63 -8.07 -12.28 -14.53
C ARG A 63 -8.87 -11.25 -13.75
N VAL A 64 -10.13 -11.58 -13.45
CA VAL A 64 -11.00 -10.78 -12.58
C VAL A 64 -10.41 -10.76 -11.17
N SER A 65 -10.49 -9.61 -10.50
CA SER A 65 -10.05 -9.43 -9.11
C SER A 65 -10.87 -10.30 -8.15
N PRO A 66 -10.23 -10.90 -7.13
CA PRO A 66 -10.93 -11.58 -6.06
C PRO A 66 -11.64 -10.61 -5.11
#